data_AF-A0A951Z025-F1
#
_entry.id   AF-A0A951Z025-F1
#
_cell.length_a   1.000
_cell.length_b   1.000
_cell.length_c   1.000
_cell.angle_alpha   90.00
_cell.angle_beta   90.00
_cell.angle_gamma   90.00
#
_symmetry.space_group_name_H-M   'P 1'
#
loop_
_entity.id
_entity.type
_entity.pdbx_description
1 polymer ?
#
loop_
_entity_poly.entity_id
_entity_poly.type
_entity_poly.pdbx_seq_one_letter_code
_entity_poly.pdbx_strand_id
1 'polypeptide(L)'
;MNRTLVLQWILGGVVVWLYALDRFDKPGPTRPTTTFVRYWMARIGYVFSMLALFLVLGGAFTDLDLDAVWKFLRVEAVTDEVEQMPGPLFAALVLTSLLPHFPYLNRIDDAVKRWFQRIGNIPFEARELSGRIAATPLVLYPDSIERLRPTLAELQVDERWLLAPQSSLLHRWARTAVLYASIRPWSQMAGYARYVDEQKAGFAALGERFETMSGLDEKTLRAIDSDPQFLAGQPLRRRLPRDIDELEQRLCDFVAGGVLQVELSPRQRQAALARLGFPGIGQSRPVLDVHEVFLIAGLIFFGMLLITLVARRFVSPVPLAPNLRVLVMVPMIYAIAVVLAIYPKAVWAFADIHRVGFRPVAGYCASGALAAAAAFVVSLLFRYVFEYPGNLLEALGSPGRFRDVFAVTIERWPWLLMVFFATVAIAWTADDYAAEPAKAPRWLRAAETVGLALAFALLQWMIVELLIAVGAAPPRMSARVPTMAATSLLIGATIGWFVPHLYRRKAAPRPAAATVPAVQPAV
;
A
#
# COMPACT_ATOMS: atom_id res chain seq x y z
N MET A 1 -27.97 -17.14 -18.35
CA MET A 1 -28.23 -15.80 -17.80
C MET A 1 -28.79 -14.93 -18.91
N ASN A 2 -29.92 -14.23 -18.72
CA ASN A 2 -30.53 -13.41 -19.78
C ASN A 2 -29.65 -12.20 -20.15
N ARG A 3 -29.65 -11.77 -21.43
CA ARG A 3 -28.84 -10.63 -21.92
C ARG A 3 -29.09 -9.34 -21.13
N THR A 4 -30.34 -9.12 -20.71
CA THR A 4 -30.77 -7.99 -19.87
C THR A 4 -30.11 -8.00 -18.49
N LEU A 5 -30.00 -9.17 -17.85
CA LEU A 5 -29.37 -9.31 -16.54
C LEU A 5 -27.85 -9.07 -16.62
N VAL A 6 -27.19 -9.53 -17.69
CA VAL A 6 -25.76 -9.26 -17.93
C VAL A 6 -25.51 -7.76 -18.09
N LEU A 7 -26.37 -7.06 -18.85
CA LEU A 7 -26.28 -5.61 -19.02
C LEU A 7 -26.41 -4.86 -17.69
N GLN A 8 -27.33 -5.29 -16.82
CA GLN A 8 -27.53 -4.70 -15.48
C GLN A 8 -26.29 -4.87 -14.60
N TRP A 9 -25.64 -6.03 -14.63
CA TRP A 9 -24.38 -6.26 -13.92
C TRP A 9 -23.24 -5.37 -14.41
N ILE A 10 -23.13 -5.18 -15.73
CA ILE A 10 -22.12 -4.31 -16.33
C ILE A 10 -22.37 -2.86 -15.92
N LEU A 11 -23.60 -2.38 -16.08
CA LEU A 11 -23.96 -0.99 -15.76
C LEU A 11 -23.78 -0.69 -14.27
N GLY A 12 -24.27 -1.56 -13.39
CA GLY A 12 -24.08 -1.43 -11.94
C GLY A 12 -22.60 -1.48 -11.54
N GLY A 13 -21.82 -2.36 -12.17
CA GLY A 13 -20.38 -2.46 -11.94
C GLY A 13 -19.61 -1.19 -12.34
N VAL A 14 -19.96 -0.58 -13.49
CA VAL A 14 -19.35 0.70 -13.94
C VAL A 14 -19.68 1.83 -12.97
N VAL A 15 -20.93 1.91 -12.51
CA VAL A 15 -21.37 2.92 -11.54
C VAL A 15 -20.60 2.79 -10.22
N VAL A 16 -20.51 1.57 -9.66
CA VAL A 16 -19.74 1.31 -8.44
C VAL A 16 -18.25 1.61 -8.62
N TRP A 17 -17.70 1.29 -9.79
CA TRP A 17 -16.30 1.58 -10.13
C TRP A 17 -16.00 3.08 -10.11
N LEU A 18 -16.80 3.88 -10.81
CA LEU A 18 -16.65 5.34 -10.84
C LEU A 18 -16.85 5.97 -9.45
N TYR A 19 -17.84 5.48 -8.71
CA TYR A 19 -18.10 5.91 -7.34
C TYR A 19 -16.92 5.63 -6.40
N ALA A 20 -16.38 4.41 -6.43
CA ALA A 20 -15.25 4.02 -5.58
C ALA A 20 -13.99 4.85 -5.90
N LEU A 21 -13.78 5.19 -7.18
CA LEU A 21 -12.67 6.06 -7.59
C LEU A 21 -12.78 7.45 -6.96
N ASP A 22 -13.95 8.07 -6.95
CA ASP A 22 -14.18 9.40 -6.36
C ASP A 22 -14.16 9.35 -4.81
N ARG A 23 -14.80 8.32 -4.22
CA ARG A 23 -14.91 8.18 -2.76
C ARG A 23 -13.56 7.99 -2.07
N PHE A 24 -12.59 7.34 -2.71
CA PHE A 24 -11.26 7.12 -2.14
C PHE A 24 -10.51 8.43 -1.81
N ASP A 25 -10.75 9.48 -2.60
CA ASP A 25 -10.05 10.77 -2.51
C ASP A 25 -10.75 11.81 -1.60
N LYS A 26 -11.88 11.47 -0.94
CA LYS A 26 -12.60 12.36 0.01
C LYS A 26 -12.24 12.02 1.47
N PRO A 27 -12.14 12.98 2.43
CA PRO A 27 -12.52 14.41 2.36
C PRO A 27 -11.46 15.36 1.77
N GLY A 28 -10.28 14.88 1.39
CA GLY A 28 -9.27 15.67 0.70
C GLY A 28 -8.35 14.75 -0.10
N PRO A 29 -7.79 15.23 -1.22
CA PRO A 29 -6.97 14.40 -2.10
C PRO A 29 -5.85 13.77 -1.27
N THR A 30 -5.77 12.45 -1.26
CA THR A 30 -4.72 11.69 -0.55
C THR A 30 -3.39 11.75 -1.32
N ARG A 31 -3.43 12.14 -2.59
CA ARG A 31 -2.29 12.21 -3.50
C ARG A 31 -1.10 13.12 -3.11
N PRO A 32 -1.23 14.23 -2.35
CA PRO A 32 -0.17 15.23 -2.23
C PRO A 32 1.12 14.79 -1.55
N THR A 33 1.13 13.61 -0.94
CA THR A 33 2.26 13.15 -0.13
C THR A 33 2.70 11.72 -0.51
N THR A 34 2.12 11.09 -1.55
CA THR A 34 2.33 9.64 -1.86
C THR A 34 3.21 9.41 -3.07
N THR A 35 3.88 8.25 -3.06
CA THR A 35 4.47 7.71 -4.28
C THR A 35 3.39 7.15 -5.21
N PHE A 36 3.41 7.56 -6.47
CA PHE A 36 2.40 7.22 -7.50
C PHE A 36 1.98 5.74 -7.50
N VAL A 37 2.95 4.82 -7.42
CA VAL A 37 2.67 3.37 -7.46
C VAL A 37 1.88 2.91 -6.24
N ARG A 38 2.22 3.37 -5.02
CA ARG A 38 1.52 2.97 -3.79
C ARG A 38 0.10 3.54 -3.76
N TYR A 39 -0.08 4.79 -4.16
CA TYR A 39 -1.40 5.42 -4.29
C TYR A 39 -2.31 4.60 -5.22
N TRP A 40 -1.84 4.28 -6.43
CA TRP A 40 -2.65 3.51 -7.38
C TRP A 40 -2.92 2.09 -6.91
N MET A 41 -1.97 1.41 -6.28
CA MET A 41 -2.24 0.07 -5.75
C MET A 41 -3.25 0.10 -4.59
N ALA A 42 -3.17 1.07 -3.67
CA ALA A 42 -4.15 1.24 -2.60
C ALA A 42 -5.54 1.59 -3.15
N ARG A 43 -5.60 2.49 -4.14
CA ARG A 43 -6.84 2.87 -4.82
C ARG A 43 -7.48 1.70 -5.58
N ILE A 44 -6.68 0.95 -6.35
CA ILE A 44 -7.15 -0.25 -7.06
C ILE A 44 -7.64 -1.32 -6.07
N GLY A 45 -6.92 -1.52 -4.96
CA GLY A 45 -7.34 -2.43 -3.90
C GLY A 45 -8.70 -2.05 -3.31
N TYR A 46 -8.91 -0.77 -3.02
CA TYR A 46 -10.21 -0.25 -2.56
C TYR A 46 -11.32 -0.48 -3.60
N VAL A 47 -11.06 -0.16 -4.86
CA VAL A 47 -11.99 -0.42 -5.97
C VAL A 47 -12.36 -1.90 -6.06
N PHE A 48 -11.39 -2.82 -5.97
CA PHE A 48 -11.65 -4.25 -5.98
C PHE A 48 -12.49 -4.70 -4.78
N SER A 49 -12.27 -4.12 -3.60
CA SER A 49 -13.10 -4.41 -2.43
C SER A 49 -14.56 -3.97 -2.62
N MET A 50 -14.79 -2.81 -3.23
CA MET A 50 -16.13 -2.30 -3.53
C MET A 50 -16.84 -3.12 -4.62
N LEU A 51 -16.11 -3.53 -5.67
CA LEU A 51 -16.64 -4.42 -6.71
C LEU A 51 -16.95 -5.82 -6.18
N ALA A 52 -16.13 -6.35 -5.27
CA ALA A 52 -16.41 -7.61 -4.59
C ALA A 52 -17.67 -7.50 -3.72
N LEU A 53 -17.80 -6.41 -2.95
CA LEU A 53 -18.99 -6.13 -2.15
C LEU A 53 -20.25 -5.99 -3.03
N PHE A 54 -20.15 -5.33 -4.18
CA PHE A 54 -21.21 -5.25 -5.19
C PHE A 54 -21.65 -6.62 -5.70
N LEU A 55 -20.70 -7.50 -6.05
CA LEU A 55 -21.01 -8.87 -6.49
C LEU A 55 -21.68 -9.70 -5.40
N VAL A 56 -21.25 -9.54 -4.14
CA VAL A 56 -21.88 -10.22 -3.00
C VAL A 56 -23.29 -9.71 -2.76
N LEU A 57 -23.52 -8.39 -2.73
CA LEU A 57 -24.85 -7.79 -2.53
C LEU A 57 -25.79 -8.10 -3.69
N GLY A 58 -25.38 -7.87 -4.94
CA GLY A 58 -26.22 -8.15 -6.10
C GLY A 58 -26.55 -9.64 -6.24
N GLY A 59 -25.64 -10.50 -5.79
CA GLY A 59 -25.88 -11.93 -5.69
C GLY A 59 -26.82 -12.30 -4.54
N ALA A 60 -26.66 -11.69 -3.36
CA ALA A 60 -27.56 -11.86 -2.23
C ALA A 60 -29.00 -11.47 -2.58
N PHE A 61 -29.21 -10.32 -3.22
CA PHE A 61 -30.54 -9.88 -3.65
C PHE A 61 -31.16 -10.73 -4.77
N THR A 62 -30.38 -11.58 -5.44
CA THR A 62 -30.89 -12.47 -6.51
C THR A 62 -31.06 -13.91 -6.08
N ASP A 63 -30.24 -14.38 -5.13
CA ASP A 63 -30.12 -15.81 -4.79
C ASP A 63 -30.55 -16.13 -3.34
N LEU A 64 -30.78 -15.14 -2.45
CA LEU A 64 -31.21 -15.32 -1.06
C LEU A 64 -32.65 -14.86 -0.82
N ASP A 65 -33.25 -15.41 0.23
CA ASP A 65 -34.54 -14.93 0.75
C ASP A 65 -34.42 -13.47 1.19
N LEU A 66 -35.19 -12.58 0.56
CA LEU A 66 -35.08 -11.13 0.71
C LEU A 66 -35.27 -10.71 2.17
N ASP A 67 -36.12 -11.42 2.91
CA ASP A 67 -36.38 -11.19 4.34
C ASP A 67 -35.12 -11.32 5.22
N ALA A 68 -34.22 -12.25 4.90
CA ALA A 68 -32.97 -12.41 5.64
C ALA A 68 -32.00 -11.26 5.34
N VAL A 69 -32.00 -10.77 4.09
CA VAL A 69 -31.19 -9.63 3.67
C VAL A 69 -31.73 -8.33 4.26
N TRP A 70 -33.06 -8.14 4.28
CA TRP A 70 -33.72 -6.98 4.90
C TRP A 70 -33.53 -6.94 6.41
N LYS A 71 -33.61 -8.09 7.10
CA LYS A 71 -33.27 -8.21 8.53
C LYS A 71 -31.81 -7.87 8.81
N PHE A 72 -30.88 -8.31 7.96
CA PHE A 72 -29.46 -7.96 8.09
C PHE A 72 -29.22 -6.45 7.86
N LEU A 73 -29.92 -5.86 6.89
CA LEU A 73 -29.83 -4.43 6.57
C LEU A 73 -30.64 -3.53 7.51
N ARG A 74 -31.48 -4.11 8.39
CA ARG A 74 -32.39 -3.42 9.32
C ARG A 74 -33.29 -2.38 8.63
N VAL A 75 -33.89 -2.76 7.50
CA VAL A 75 -34.88 -1.93 6.81
C VAL A 75 -36.27 -2.37 7.25
N GLU A 76 -37.00 -1.48 7.93
CA GLU A 76 -38.34 -1.78 8.47
C GLU A 76 -39.47 -1.44 7.48
N ALA A 77 -39.19 -0.67 6.43
CA ALA A 77 -40.16 -0.35 5.38
C ALA A 77 -39.44 -0.22 4.02
N VAL A 78 -39.64 -1.22 3.16
CA VAL A 78 -39.25 -1.18 1.75
C VAL A 78 -40.52 -0.87 0.96
N THR A 79 -40.49 0.13 0.08
CA THR A 79 -41.62 0.41 -0.82
C THR A 79 -41.69 -0.66 -1.92
N ASP A 80 -42.89 -1.02 -2.37
CA ASP A 80 -43.13 -2.06 -3.40
C ASP A 80 -42.32 -1.86 -4.70
N GLU A 81 -41.95 -0.61 -5.02
CA GLU A 81 -41.11 -0.26 -6.16
C GLU A 81 -39.65 -0.75 -6.05
N VAL A 82 -39.14 -0.89 -4.82
CA VAL A 82 -37.77 -1.35 -4.54
C VAL A 82 -37.66 -2.87 -4.62
N GLU A 83 -38.73 -3.60 -4.28
CA GLU A 83 -38.82 -5.06 -4.47
C GLU A 83 -38.78 -5.47 -5.94
N GLN A 84 -39.26 -4.60 -6.84
CA GLN A 84 -39.30 -4.86 -8.28
C GLN A 84 -37.99 -4.50 -8.99
N MET A 85 -37.03 -3.85 -8.31
CA MET A 85 -35.76 -3.49 -8.92
C MET A 85 -34.88 -4.73 -9.14
N PRO A 86 -34.24 -4.87 -10.31
CA PRO A 86 -33.29 -5.94 -10.53
C PRO A 86 -32.13 -5.87 -9.53
N GLY A 87 -31.89 -6.96 -8.80
CA GLY A 87 -30.92 -7.04 -7.70
C GLY A 87 -29.54 -6.41 -7.96
N PRO A 88 -28.91 -6.51 -9.15
CA PRO A 88 -27.64 -5.84 -9.44
C PRO A 88 -27.74 -4.31 -9.47
N LEU A 89 -28.81 -3.74 -10.02
CA LEU A 89 -28.99 -2.29 -10.03
C LEU A 89 -29.29 -1.78 -8.62
N PHE A 90 -30.08 -2.53 -7.86
CA PHE A 90 -30.33 -2.22 -6.46
C PHE A 90 -29.06 -2.27 -5.62
N ALA A 91 -28.19 -3.28 -5.80
CA ALA A 91 -26.90 -3.35 -5.12
C ALA A 91 -25.99 -2.15 -5.45
N ALA A 92 -25.99 -1.69 -6.71
CA ALA A 92 -25.26 -0.48 -7.08
C ALA A 92 -25.82 0.75 -6.37
N LEU A 93 -27.16 0.93 -6.37
CA LEU A 93 -27.84 2.02 -5.68
C LEU A 93 -27.55 2.02 -4.17
N VAL A 94 -27.56 0.84 -3.54
CA VAL A 94 -27.22 0.64 -2.13
C VAL A 94 -25.79 1.09 -1.86
N LEU A 95 -24.84 0.73 -2.72
CA LEU A 95 -23.43 1.07 -2.52
C LEU A 95 -23.08 2.52 -2.82
N THR A 96 -23.79 3.19 -3.73
CA THR A 96 -23.47 4.57 -4.12
C THR A 96 -24.25 5.61 -3.31
N SER A 97 -25.56 5.40 -3.17
CA SER A 97 -26.48 6.43 -2.70
C SER A 97 -27.02 6.15 -1.30
N LEU A 98 -27.28 4.87 -0.98
CA LEU A 98 -27.83 4.49 0.33
C LEU A 98 -26.76 4.05 1.33
N LEU A 99 -25.49 3.93 0.93
CA LEU A 99 -24.40 3.54 1.81
C LEU A 99 -24.34 4.39 3.10
N PRO A 100 -24.48 5.73 3.06
CA PRO A 100 -24.48 6.56 4.26
C PRO A 100 -25.63 6.25 5.23
N HIS A 101 -26.75 5.72 4.72
CA HIS A 101 -27.96 5.41 5.49
C HIS A 101 -27.88 4.02 6.16
N PHE A 102 -26.91 3.17 5.78
CA PHE A 102 -26.67 1.86 6.38
C PHE A 102 -25.46 1.90 7.33
N PRO A 103 -25.66 2.05 8.66
CA PRO A 103 -24.57 2.31 9.60
C PRO A 103 -23.52 1.19 9.65
N TYR A 104 -23.90 -0.06 9.41
CA TYR A 104 -22.95 -1.20 9.39
C TYR A 104 -22.12 -1.24 8.10
N LEU A 105 -22.74 -1.08 6.94
CA LEU A 105 -22.04 -1.05 5.65
C LEU A 105 -21.11 0.15 5.55
N ASN A 106 -21.56 1.33 6.00
CA ASN A 106 -20.71 2.53 6.02
C ASN A 106 -19.50 2.35 6.95
N ARG A 107 -19.67 1.73 8.13
CA ARG A 107 -18.55 1.44 9.04
C ARG A 107 -17.52 0.49 8.43
N ILE A 108 -17.97 -0.56 7.75
CA ILE A 108 -17.09 -1.52 7.07
C ILE A 108 -16.36 -0.84 5.92
N ASP A 109 -17.08 -0.11 5.05
CA ASP A 109 -16.48 0.66 3.96
C ASP A 109 -15.46 1.67 4.49
N ASP A 110 -15.80 2.47 5.50
CA ASP A 110 -14.89 3.44 6.11
C ASP A 110 -13.68 2.76 6.75
N ALA A 111 -13.85 1.57 7.33
CA ALA A 111 -12.74 0.80 7.88
C ALA A 111 -11.80 0.29 6.77
N VAL A 112 -12.34 -0.24 5.68
CA VAL A 112 -11.59 -0.73 4.51
C VAL A 112 -10.90 0.43 3.80
N LYS A 113 -11.60 1.53 3.57
CA LYS A 113 -11.06 2.78 3.02
C LYS A 113 -9.92 3.30 3.89
N ARG A 114 -10.14 3.47 5.21
CA ARG A 114 -9.08 3.90 6.14
C ARG A 114 -7.93 2.90 6.20
N TRP A 115 -8.17 1.61 6.02
CA TRP A 115 -7.12 0.61 5.95
C TRP A 115 -6.27 0.78 4.69
N PHE A 116 -6.87 0.89 3.51
CA PHE A 116 -6.14 1.17 2.26
C PHE A 116 -5.43 2.52 2.28
N GLN A 117 -6.04 3.55 2.85
CA GLN A 117 -5.41 4.85 3.06
C GLN A 117 -4.26 4.78 4.08
N ARG A 118 -4.40 3.98 5.16
CA ARG A 118 -3.34 3.77 6.18
C ARG A 118 -2.22 2.82 5.76
N ILE A 119 -2.46 1.92 4.82
CA ILE A 119 -1.41 1.05 4.29
C ILE A 119 -0.73 1.69 3.09
N GLY A 120 -1.50 2.44 2.30
CA GLY A 120 -0.94 3.42 1.38
C GLY A 120 -0.30 4.61 2.09
N ASN A 121 -0.26 4.66 3.44
CA ASN A 121 -0.13 5.93 4.14
C ASN A 121 1.15 6.68 3.83
N ILE A 122 0.86 7.94 3.69
CA ILE A 122 1.43 8.94 2.86
C ILE A 122 2.30 9.90 3.70
N PRO A 123 1.93 10.21 4.97
CA PRO A 123 2.72 11.05 5.85
C PRO A 123 4.03 10.41 6.27
N PHE A 124 4.16 9.07 6.33
CA PHE A 124 5.40 8.48 6.83
C PHE A 124 6.55 8.67 5.85
N GLU A 125 6.37 8.37 4.56
CA GLU A 125 7.44 8.60 3.55
C GLU A 125 7.73 10.09 3.38
N ALA A 126 6.71 10.96 3.43
CA ALA A 126 6.91 12.40 3.38
C ALA A 126 7.64 12.95 4.62
N ARG A 127 7.30 12.46 5.82
CA ARG A 127 8.00 12.82 7.08
C ARG A 127 9.40 12.23 7.15
N GLU A 128 9.60 11.00 6.67
CA GLU A 128 10.91 10.37 6.59
C GLU A 128 11.80 11.12 5.59
N LEU A 129 11.26 11.45 4.42
CA LEU A 129 11.98 12.26 3.44
C LEU A 129 12.24 13.68 3.97
N SER A 130 11.26 14.32 4.60
CA SER A 130 11.40 15.62 5.24
C SER A 130 12.49 15.59 6.32
N GLY A 131 12.48 14.59 7.21
CA GLY A 131 13.52 14.38 8.20
C GLY A 131 14.90 14.14 7.58
N ARG A 132 14.98 13.41 6.46
CA ARG A 132 16.23 13.27 5.70
C ARG A 132 16.69 14.57 5.06
N ILE A 133 15.78 15.37 4.51
CA ILE A 133 16.09 16.70 3.95
C ILE A 133 16.63 17.59 5.07
N ALA A 134 15.93 17.67 6.21
CA ALA A 134 16.34 18.45 7.38
C ALA A 134 17.72 18.02 7.91
N ALA A 135 18.01 16.71 7.94
CA ALA A 135 19.29 16.18 8.40
C ALA A 135 20.44 16.28 7.38
N THR A 136 20.15 16.49 6.09
CA THR A 136 21.19 16.51 5.04
C THR A 136 21.70 17.94 4.82
N PRO A 137 23.03 18.17 4.79
CA PRO A 137 23.57 19.48 4.51
C PRO A 137 23.21 19.94 3.09
N LEU A 138 22.85 21.22 2.98
CA LEU A 138 22.57 21.86 1.69
C LEU A 138 23.87 22.07 0.92
N VAL A 139 23.94 21.56 -0.30
CA VAL A 139 25.06 21.72 -1.24
C VAL A 139 24.57 22.51 -2.44
N LEU A 140 24.99 23.76 -2.57
CA LEU A 140 24.66 24.60 -3.73
C LEU A 140 25.76 24.53 -4.78
N TYR A 141 25.37 24.19 -6.01
CA TYR A 141 26.25 24.28 -7.18
C TYR A 141 26.32 25.73 -7.68
N PRO A 142 27.43 26.16 -8.31
CA PRO A 142 27.60 27.53 -8.81
C PRO A 142 26.40 28.02 -9.65
N ASP A 143 25.92 27.18 -10.58
CA ASP A 143 24.76 27.49 -11.44
C ASP A 143 23.45 27.68 -10.66
N SER A 144 23.31 27.05 -9.49
CA SER A 144 22.14 27.21 -8.63
C SER A 144 22.21 28.50 -7.84
N ILE A 145 23.40 28.90 -7.40
CA ILE A 145 23.63 30.16 -6.69
C ILE A 145 23.30 31.35 -7.61
N GLU A 146 23.81 31.35 -8.84
CA GLU A 146 23.53 32.41 -9.81
C GLU A 146 22.03 32.59 -10.08
N ARG A 147 21.28 31.48 -10.14
CA ARG A 147 19.82 31.50 -10.33
C ARG A 147 19.06 32.03 -9.13
N LEU A 148 19.52 31.73 -7.91
CA LEU A 148 18.83 32.10 -6.67
C LEU A 148 19.22 33.49 -6.16
N ARG A 149 20.39 34.01 -6.54
CA ARG A 149 20.91 35.34 -6.17
C ARG A 149 19.90 36.48 -6.24
N PRO A 150 19.15 36.70 -7.34
CA PRO A 150 18.19 37.80 -7.39
C PRO A 150 17.07 37.65 -6.35
N THR A 151 16.61 36.43 -6.11
CA THR A 151 15.59 36.14 -5.11
C THR A 151 16.14 36.25 -3.69
N LEU A 152 17.38 35.81 -3.42
CA LEU A 152 18.01 35.98 -2.11
C LEU A 152 18.26 37.46 -1.78
N ALA A 153 18.64 38.27 -2.78
CA ALA A 153 18.78 39.71 -2.62
C ALA A 153 17.44 40.40 -2.30
N GLU A 154 16.33 40.00 -2.94
CA GLU A 154 14.98 40.46 -2.61
C GLU A 154 14.60 40.11 -1.16
N LEU A 155 14.99 38.92 -0.70
CA LEU A 155 14.73 38.45 0.67
C LEU A 155 15.73 38.98 1.71
N GLN A 156 16.68 39.84 1.32
CA GLN A 156 17.72 40.42 2.17
C GLN A 156 18.63 39.38 2.85
N VAL A 157 18.90 38.25 2.18
CA VAL A 157 19.78 37.18 2.68
C VAL A 157 21.05 37.12 1.85
N ASP A 158 22.20 37.24 2.51
CA ASP A 158 23.51 37.11 1.86
C ASP A 158 23.87 35.61 1.69
N GLU A 159 24.35 35.25 0.49
CA GLU A 159 24.87 33.92 0.16
C GLU A 159 25.97 33.47 1.14
N ARG A 160 26.76 34.43 1.66
CA ARG A 160 27.85 34.17 2.61
C ARG A 160 27.38 33.59 3.94
N TRP A 161 26.12 33.79 4.31
CA TRP A 161 25.56 33.25 5.55
C TRP A 161 25.49 31.73 5.55
N LEU A 162 25.47 31.09 4.38
CA LEU A 162 25.56 29.63 4.24
C LEU A 162 26.93 29.07 4.64
N LEU A 163 27.99 29.90 4.65
CA LEU A 163 29.33 29.52 5.09
C LEU A 163 29.47 29.48 6.62
N ALA A 164 28.52 30.05 7.35
CA ALA A 164 28.52 29.99 8.80
C ALA A 164 28.33 28.55 9.31
N PRO A 165 28.75 28.23 10.54
CA PRO A 165 28.58 26.90 11.12
C PRO A 165 27.11 26.46 11.08
N GLN A 166 26.86 25.18 10.78
CA GLN A 166 25.49 24.64 10.67
C GLN A 166 24.66 24.79 11.97
N SER A 167 25.34 24.88 13.12
CA SER A 167 24.71 25.12 14.41
C SER A 167 24.23 26.56 14.61
N SER A 168 24.71 27.51 13.80
CA SER A 168 24.37 28.94 13.92
C SER A 168 22.98 29.23 13.35
N LEU A 169 22.27 30.17 13.98
CA LEU A 169 20.98 30.66 13.49
C LEU A 169 21.13 31.36 12.13
N LEU A 170 22.28 31.98 11.88
CA LEU A 170 22.60 32.60 10.60
C LEU A 170 22.55 31.57 9.46
N HIS A 171 23.20 30.41 9.65
CA HIS A 171 23.19 29.33 8.66
C HIS A 171 21.78 28.77 8.46
N ARG A 172 21.03 28.52 9.54
CA ARG A 172 19.66 27.97 9.47
C ARG A 172 18.69 28.91 8.76
N TRP A 173 18.78 30.21 9.05
CA TRP A 173 17.97 31.21 8.36
C TRP A 173 18.31 31.28 6.88
N ALA A 174 19.60 31.30 6.53
CA ALA A 174 20.03 31.30 5.13
C ALA A 174 19.58 30.04 4.38
N ARG A 175 19.69 28.86 5.01
CA ARG A 175 19.17 27.59 4.47
C ARG A 175 17.65 27.64 4.24
N THR A 176 16.90 28.16 5.21
CA THR A 176 15.44 28.33 5.12
C THR A 176 15.05 29.25 3.97
N ALA A 177 15.76 30.37 3.80
CA ALA A 177 15.56 31.30 2.68
C ALA A 177 15.87 30.68 1.32
N VAL A 178 16.93 29.89 1.22
CA VAL A 178 17.25 29.16 -0.01
C VAL A 178 16.18 28.13 -0.36
N LEU A 179 15.68 27.38 0.62
CA LEU A 179 14.57 26.44 0.44
C LEU A 179 13.31 27.16 -0.05
N TYR A 180 12.95 28.27 0.59
CA TYR A 180 11.79 29.08 0.21
C TYR A 180 11.94 29.66 -1.21
N ALA A 181 13.10 30.25 -1.53
CA ALA A 181 13.40 30.76 -2.87
C ALA A 181 13.33 29.68 -3.95
N SER A 182 13.74 28.44 -3.62
CA SER A 182 13.70 27.30 -4.53
C SER A 182 12.28 26.80 -4.81
N ILE A 183 11.34 26.94 -3.86
CA ILE A 183 9.95 26.54 -4.04
C ILE A 183 9.04 27.65 -4.59
N ARG A 184 9.40 28.93 -4.43
CA ARG A 184 8.64 30.07 -4.96
C ARG A 184 8.23 29.92 -6.44
N PRO A 185 9.09 29.47 -7.37
CA PRO A 185 8.72 29.30 -8.78
C PRO A 185 7.88 28.03 -9.07
N TRP A 186 7.58 27.19 -8.07
CA TRP A 186 6.83 25.94 -8.29
C TRP A 186 5.41 26.17 -8.80
N SER A 187 4.79 27.31 -8.46
CA SER A 187 3.49 27.72 -9.00
C SER A 187 3.49 27.92 -10.51
N GLN A 188 4.66 28.23 -11.10
CA GLN A 188 4.82 28.50 -12.54
C GLN A 188 5.41 27.30 -13.30
N MET A 189 5.93 26.30 -12.60
CA MET A 189 6.48 25.09 -13.22
C MET A 189 5.37 24.08 -13.51
N ALA A 190 5.23 23.66 -14.77
CA ALA A 190 4.16 22.77 -15.24
C ALA A 190 4.01 21.46 -14.42
N GLY A 191 5.09 20.95 -13.82
CA GLY A 191 5.05 19.77 -12.96
C GLY A 191 4.53 20.03 -11.54
N TYR A 192 4.92 21.15 -10.93
CA TYR A 192 4.65 21.46 -9.52
C TYR A 192 3.46 22.41 -9.32
N ALA A 193 3.00 23.12 -10.36
CA ALA A 193 1.90 24.07 -10.29
C ALA A 193 0.62 23.46 -9.69
N ARG A 194 0.26 22.25 -10.17
CA ARG A 194 -0.89 21.51 -9.64
C ARG A 194 -0.76 21.18 -8.15
N TYR A 195 0.44 20.85 -7.67
CA TYR A 195 0.67 20.58 -6.25
C TYR A 195 0.49 21.86 -5.42
N VAL A 196 1.03 22.97 -5.90
CA VAL A 196 0.89 24.28 -5.26
C VAL A 196 -0.58 24.71 -5.22
N ASP A 197 -1.35 24.46 -6.28
CA ASP A 197 -2.79 24.72 -6.30
C ASP A 197 -3.56 23.85 -5.29
N GLU A 198 -3.25 22.56 -5.21
CA GLU A 198 -3.84 21.63 -4.24
C GLU A 198 -3.49 22.01 -2.78
N GLN A 199 -2.34 22.65 -2.54
CA GLN A 199 -1.85 23.10 -1.23
C GLN A 199 -1.84 24.63 -1.08
N LYS A 200 -2.67 25.36 -1.83
CA LYS A 200 -2.59 26.82 -1.94
C LYS A 200 -2.63 27.54 -0.59
N ALA A 201 -3.49 27.11 0.33
CA ALA A 201 -3.58 27.67 1.68
C ALA A 201 -2.31 27.43 2.50
N GLY A 202 -1.71 26.22 2.40
CA GLY A 202 -0.47 25.89 3.07
C GLY A 202 0.73 26.65 2.51
N PHE A 203 0.80 26.79 1.19
CA PHE A 203 1.85 27.57 0.53
C PHE A 203 1.74 29.07 0.85
N ALA A 204 0.53 29.64 0.86
CA ALA A 204 0.31 31.02 1.27
C ALA A 204 0.72 31.27 2.73
N ALA A 205 0.38 30.35 3.65
CA ALA A 205 0.77 30.43 5.05
C ALA A 205 2.30 30.33 5.26
N LEU A 206 3.01 29.54 4.44
CA LEU A 206 4.48 29.49 4.44
C LEU A 206 5.06 30.85 4.02
N GLY A 207 4.52 31.46 2.97
CA GLY A 207 4.93 32.79 2.53
C GLY A 207 4.70 33.85 3.59
N GLU A 208 3.49 33.93 4.15
CA GLU A 208 3.16 34.89 5.22
C GLU A 208 4.08 34.75 6.45
N ARG A 209 4.38 33.51 6.84
CA ARG A 209 5.31 33.22 7.95
C ARG A 209 6.74 33.65 7.63
N PHE A 210 7.19 33.44 6.38
CA PHE A 210 8.50 33.89 5.91
C PHE A 210 8.58 35.43 5.90
N GLU A 211 7.58 36.11 5.34
CA GLU A 211 7.53 37.58 5.26
C GLU A 211 7.52 38.22 6.67
N THR A 212 6.83 37.62 7.64
CA THR A 212 6.87 38.08 9.04
C THR A 212 8.28 38.07 9.64
N MET A 213 9.16 37.20 9.14
CA MET A 213 10.56 37.08 9.55
C MET A 213 11.54 37.70 8.55
N SER A 214 11.04 38.32 7.47
CA SER A 214 11.87 39.09 6.55
C SER A 214 12.40 40.35 7.27
N GLY A 215 13.65 40.74 6.98
CA GLY A 215 14.32 41.84 7.69
C GLY A 215 15.11 41.44 8.94
N LEU A 216 15.37 40.15 9.14
CA LEU A 216 16.34 39.68 10.15
C LEU A 216 17.77 40.00 9.71
N ASP A 217 18.38 40.99 10.37
CA ASP A 217 19.79 41.36 10.13
C ASP A 217 20.78 40.34 10.71
N GLU A 218 21.93 40.21 10.05
CA GLU A 218 23.07 39.40 10.52
C GLU A 218 23.48 39.72 11.96
N LYS A 219 23.47 41.01 12.35
CA LYS A 219 23.81 41.44 13.72
C LYS A 219 22.86 40.87 14.75
N THR A 220 21.57 40.82 14.44
CA THR A 220 20.53 40.29 15.33
C THR A 220 20.67 38.78 15.48
N LEU A 221 20.90 38.06 14.39
CA LEU A 221 21.07 36.61 14.40
C LEU A 221 22.34 36.19 15.16
N ARG A 222 23.48 36.86 14.93
CA ARG A 222 24.73 36.59 15.66
C ARG A 222 24.63 36.95 17.15
N ALA A 223 23.93 38.02 17.51
CA ALA A 223 23.73 38.41 18.91
C ALA A 223 22.93 37.36 19.68
N ILE A 224 21.93 36.74 19.06
CA ILE A 224 21.13 35.67 19.66
C ILE A 224 21.95 34.38 19.86
N ASP A 225 22.84 34.05 18.92
CA ASP A 225 23.74 32.88 19.05
C ASP A 225 24.80 33.06 20.15
N SER A 226 25.24 34.30 20.41
CA SER A 226 26.43 34.58 21.23
C SER A 226 26.11 34.97 22.68
N ASP A 227 24.94 35.57 22.95
CA ASP A 227 24.66 36.21 24.24
C ASP A 227 23.34 35.71 24.88
N PRO A 228 23.41 34.91 25.98
CA PRO A 228 22.25 34.49 26.76
C PRO A 228 21.49 35.65 27.42
N GLN A 229 22.15 36.79 27.66
CA GLN A 229 21.55 37.97 28.31
C GLN A 229 20.73 38.82 27.32
N PHE A 230 21.09 38.82 26.05
CA PHE A 230 20.30 39.43 24.96
C PHE A 230 18.89 38.83 24.84
N LEU A 231 18.73 37.56 25.24
CA LEU A 231 17.45 36.85 25.30
C LEU A 231 16.59 37.23 26.51
N ALA A 232 17.13 37.89 27.53
CA ALA A 232 16.41 38.20 28.77
C ALA A 232 15.45 39.41 28.65
N GLY A 233 15.68 40.32 27.71
CA GLY A 233 14.93 41.58 27.60
C GLY A 233 13.70 41.57 26.70
N GLN A 234 13.51 40.58 25.81
CA GLN A 234 12.39 40.55 24.86
C GLN A 234 11.84 39.13 24.61
N PRO A 235 10.59 38.82 25.00
CA PRO A 235 10.00 37.48 24.85
C PRO A 235 9.86 37.02 23.39
N LEU A 236 9.78 37.95 22.43
CA LEU A 236 9.79 37.68 20.99
C LEU A 236 11.11 37.05 20.50
N ARG A 237 12.26 37.48 21.06
CA ARG A 237 13.59 37.00 20.64
C ARG A 237 13.92 35.61 21.16
N ARG A 238 13.27 35.17 22.25
CA ARG A 238 13.35 33.77 22.73
C ARG A 238 12.63 32.76 21.85
N ARG A 239 11.62 33.19 21.08
CA ARG A 239 10.83 32.31 20.20
C ARG A 239 11.43 32.18 18.81
N LEU A 240 12.25 33.16 18.38
CA LEU A 240 12.83 33.21 17.05
C LEU A 240 13.57 31.92 16.62
N PRO A 241 14.45 31.30 17.43
CA PRO A 241 15.11 30.05 17.06
C PRO A 241 14.09 28.93 16.74
N ARG A 242 13.06 28.83 17.58
CA ARG A 242 11.99 27.85 17.42
C ARG A 242 11.12 28.16 16.21
N ASP A 243 10.84 29.43 15.93
CA ASP A 243 10.06 29.85 14.76
C ASP A 243 10.81 29.57 13.45
N ILE A 244 12.15 29.74 13.42
CA ILE A 244 13.00 29.36 12.28
C ILE A 244 12.98 27.84 12.10
N ASP A 245 13.19 27.06 13.16
CA ASP A 245 13.17 25.59 13.10
C ASP A 245 11.78 25.07 12.66
N GLU A 246 10.69 25.66 13.16
CA GLU A 246 9.31 25.30 12.76
C GLU A 246 9.03 25.65 11.29
N LEU A 247 9.54 26.79 10.80
CA LEU A 247 9.40 27.16 9.38
C LEU A 247 10.24 26.25 8.47
N GLU A 248 11.50 25.98 8.83
CA GLU A 248 12.39 25.08 8.09
C GLU A 248 11.76 23.69 7.97
N GLN A 249 11.23 23.15 9.07
CA GLN A 249 10.55 21.85 9.08
C GLN A 249 9.33 21.83 8.15
N ARG A 250 8.49 22.88 8.18
CA ARG A 250 7.32 22.96 7.28
C ARG A 250 7.71 23.11 5.81
N LEU A 251 8.79 23.83 5.51
CA LEU A 251 9.35 23.89 4.16
C LEU A 251 9.87 22.52 3.71
N CYS A 252 10.56 21.79 4.59
CA CYS A 252 11.01 20.42 4.30
C CYS A 252 9.83 19.48 4.05
N ASP A 253 8.75 19.58 4.84
CA ASP A 253 7.52 18.80 4.64
C ASP A 253 6.86 19.12 3.29
N PHE A 254 6.81 20.40 2.91
CA PHE A 254 6.26 20.84 1.63
C PHE A 254 7.12 20.36 0.43
N VAL A 255 8.44 20.49 0.54
CA VAL A 255 9.36 19.98 -0.49
C VAL A 255 9.25 18.47 -0.63
N ALA A 256 9.22 17.74 0.48
CA ALA A 256 9.07 16.28 0.48
C ALA A 256 7.76 15.85 -0.18
N GLY A 257 6.65 16.51 0.16
CA GLY A 257 5.34 16.26 -0.46
C GLY A 257 5.35 16.50 -1.97
N GLY A 258 5.82 17.68 -2.41
CA GLY A 258 5.86 18.04 -3.82
C GLY A 258 6.75 17.11 -4.65
N VAL A 259 7.96 16.80 -4.18
CA VAL A 259 8.86 15.87 -4.88
C VAL A 259 8.26 14.47 -4.97
N LEU A 260 7.60 13.97 -3.92
CA LEU A 260 6.97 12.65 -3.94
C LEU A 260 5.75 12.59 -4.88
N GLN A 261 4.98 13.66 -4.95
CA GLN A 261 3.78 13.74 -5.79
C GLN A 261 4.11 13.91 -7.27
N VAL A 262 5.07 14.78 -7.60
CA VAL A 262 5.41 15.12 -8.98
C VAL A 262 6.33 14.07 -9.59
N GLU A 263 7.35 13.63 -8.85
CA GLU A 263 8.38 12.73 -9.39
C GLU A 263 8.02 11.25 -9.17
N LEU A 264 7.74 10.57 -10.28
CA LEU A 264 7.24 9.19 -10.28
C LEU A 264 8.34 8.17 -9.95
N SER A 265 9.54 8.40 -10.46
CA SER A 265 10.66 7.46 -10.34
C SER A 265 11.65 7.86 -9.24
N PRO A 266 12.33 6.90 -8.59
CA PRO A 266 13.39 7.21 -7.64
C PRO A 266 14.54 8.02 -8.24
N ARG A 267 14.83 7.84 -9.54
CA ARG A 267 15.86 8.61 -10.25
C ARG A 267 15.45 10.07 -10.42
N GLN A 268 14.20 10.30 -10.81
CA GLN A 268 13.63 11.63 -10.92
C GLN A 268 13.59 12.35 -9.58
N ARG A 269 13.18 11.65 -8.50
CA ARG A 269 13.23 12.20 -7.13
C ARG A 269 14.63 12.58 -6.71
N GLN A 270 15.60 11.70 -6.96
CA GLN A 270 17.00 11.99 -6.66
C GLN A 270 17.51 13.18 -7.48
N ALA A 271 17.16 13.28 -8.76
CA ALA A 271 17.53 14.40 -9.60
C ALA A 271 16.86 15.71 -9.14
N ALA A 272 15.60 15.68 -8.72
CA ALA A 272 14.87 16.82 -8.18
C ALA A 272 15.49 17.28 -6.84
N LEU A 273 15.76 16.36 -5.91
CA LEU A 273 16.45 16.67 -4.66
C LEU A 273 17.87 17.19 -4.89
N ALA A 274 18.61 16.63 -5.85
CA ALA A 274 19.94 17.12 -6.22
C ALA A 274 19.88 18.54 -6.82
N ARG A 275 18.85 18.86 -7.61
CA ARG A 275 18.61 20.22 -8.13
C ARG A 275 18.30 21.23 -7.02
N LEU A 276 17.62 20.79 -5.96
CA LEU A 276 17.33 21.57 -4.76
C LEU A 276 18.54 21.69 -3.81
N GLY A 277 19.68 21.08 -4.14
CA GLY A 277 20.90 21.14 -3.33
C GLY A 277 21.05 20.00 -2.32
N PHE A 278 20.31 18.90 -2.46
CA PHE A 278 20.41 17.73 -1.60
C PHE A 278 20.89 16.48 -2.35
N PRO A 279 22.16 16.44 -2.79
CA PRO A 279 22.73 15.23 -3.38
C PRO A 279 22.82 14.11 -2.33
N GLY A 280 22.43 12.89 -2.69
CA GLY A 280 22.67 11.69 -1.85
C GLY A 280 21.48 11.18 -1.01
N ILE A 281 20.41 11.95 -0.81
CA ILE A 281 19.21 11.54 -0.04
C ILE A 281 18.53 10.26 -0.59
N GLY A 282 18.81 9.88 -1.85
CA GLY A 282 18.24 8.72 -2.53
C GLY A 282 18.94 7.37 -2.31
N GLN A 283 20.01 7.28 -1.51
CA GLN A 283 20.88 6.09 -1.50
C GLN A 283 20.43 4.92 -0.61
N SER A 284 19.57 5.15 0.38
CA SER A 284 19.13 4.08 1.28
C SER A 284 17.63 3.94 1.24
N ARG A 285 17.13 2.83 0.67
CA ARG A 285 15.80 2.34 1.02
C ARG A 285 15.97 1.13 1.91
N PRO A 286 15.30 1.09 3.09
CA PRO A 286 15.24 -0.13 3.87
C PRO A 286 14.53 -1.24 3.07
N VAL A 287 14.95 -2.47 3.37
CA VAL A 287 14.41 -3.73 2.83
C VAL A 287 12.94 -3.82 3.24
N LEU A 288 12.03 -3.67 2.26
CA LEU A 288 10.56 -3.81 2.34
C LEU A 288 9.90 -3.38 3.67
N ASP A 289 9.23 -2.23 3.64
CA ASP A 289 8.33 -1.83 4.73
C ASP A 289 7.16 -2.83 4.85
N VAL A 290 6.82 -3.19 6.08
CA VAL A 290 5.77 -4.14 6.45
C VAL A 290 4.45 -3.76 5.76
N HIS A 291 4.15 -2.48 5.71
CA HIS A 291 2.96 -1.92 5.05
C HIS A 291 2.88 -2.35 3.58
N GLU A 292 3.99 -2.42 2.86
CA GLU A 292 3.99 -2.76 1.44
C GLU A 292 3.70 -4.24 1.19
N VAL A 293 4.21 -5.11 2.07
CA VAL A 293 3.92 -6.56 2.02
C VAL A 293 2.43 -6.77 2.25
N PHE A 294 1.84 -6.08 3.23
CA PHE A 294 0.40 -6.12 3.47
C PHE A 294 -0.42 -5.47 2.34
N LEU A 295 0.08 -4.42 1.69
CA LEU A 295 -0.58 -3.80 0.54
C LEU A 295 -0.66 -4.78 -0.64
N ILE A 296 0.46 -5.43 -0.96
CA ILE A 296 0.52 -6.44 -2.04
C ILE A 296 -0.37 -7.63 -1.69
N ALA A 297 -0.28 -8.14 -0.46
CA ALA A 297 -1.11 -9.25 -0.01
C ALA A 297 -2.61 -8.88 -0.02
N GLY A 298 -2.97 -7.65 0.36
CA GLY A 298 -4.33 -7.13 0.28
C GLY A 298 -4.84 -7.02 -1.15
N LEU A 299 -4.03 -6.48 -2.06
CA LEU A 299 -4.38 -6.39 -3.48
C LEU A 299 -4.60 -7.79 -4.09
N ILE A 300 -3.73 -8.75 -3.77
CA ILE A 300 -3.87 -10.15 -4.19
C ILE A 300 -5.13 -10.76 -3.58
N PHE A 301 -5.38 -10.54 -2.28
CA PHE A 301 -6.57 -11.01 -1.58
C PHE A 301 -7.86 -10.53 -2.26
N PHE A 302 -8.01 -9.22 -2.44
CA PHE A 302 -9.22 -8.64 -3.05
C PHE A 302 -9.31 -8.96 -4.54
N GLY A 303 -8.19 -9.03 -5.26
CA GLY A 303 -8.17 -9.46 -6.66
C GLY A 303 -8.63 -10.91 -6.81
N MET A 304 -8.13 -11.83 -5.99
CA MET A 304 -8.55 -13.23 -5.99
C MET A 304 -10.01 -13.39 -5.58
N LEU A 305 -10.45 -12.63 -4.57
CA LEU A 305 -11.85 -12.59 -4.16
C LEU A 305 -12.75 -12.14 -5.32
N LEU A 306 -12.36 -11.06 -6.02
CA LEU A 306 -13.09 -10.54 -7.17
C LEU A 306 -13.15 -11.56 -8.32
N ILE A 307 -12.01 -12.16 -8.69
CA ILE A 307 -11.94 -13.15 -9.77
C ILE A 307 -12.84 -14.36 -9.47
N THR A 308 -12.77 -14.88 -8.23
CA THR A 308 -13.58 -16.03 -7.82
C THR A 308 -15.07 -15.70 -7.77
N LEU A 309 -15.45 -14.48 -7.36
CA LEU A 309 -16.83 -13.99 -7.42
C LEU A 309 -17.34 -13.88 -8.86
N VAL A 310 -16.56 -13.29 -9.76
CA VAL A 310 -16.90 -13.16 -11.18
C VAL A 310 -17.04 -14.55 -11.82
N ALA A 311 -16.08 -15.44 -11.61
CA ALA A 311 -16.14 -16.80 -12.14
C ALA A 311 -17.39 -17.55 -11.64
N ARG A 312 -17.71 -17.45 -10.35
CA ARG A 312 -18.93 -18.06 -9.81
C ARG A 312 -20.20 -17.44 -10.35
N ARG A 313 -20.25 -16.12 -10.57
CA ARG A 313 -21.48 -15.50 -11.07
C ARG A 313 -21.72 -15.76 -12.56
N PHE A 314 -20.68 -15.72 -13.38
CA PHE A 314 -20.82 -15.72 -14.83
C PHE A 314 -20.44 -17.05 -15.51
N VAL A 315 -19.55 -17.85 -14.91
CA VAL A 315 -19.06 -19.11 -15.52
C VAL A 315 -19.72 -20.34 -14.91
N SER A 316 -19.89 -20.37 -13.59
CA SER A 316 -20.48 -21.51 -12.88
C SER A 316 -21.39 -21.03 -11.74
N PRO A 317 -22.65 -20.63 -12.05
CA PRO A 317 -23.59 -20.10 -11.07
C PRO A 317 -23.88 -21.15 -10.00
N VAL A 318 -23.44 -20.86 -8.78
CA VAL A 318 -23.69 -21.65 -7.57
C VAL A 318 -24.23 -20.68 -6.51
N PRO A 319 -25.26 -21.06 -5.72
CA PRO A 319 -25.78 -20.20 -4.66
C PRO A 319 -24.68 -19.74 -3.70
N LEU A 320 -24.73 -18.46 -3.34
CA LEU A 320 -23.71 -17.77 -2.54
C LEU A 320 -23.67 -18.22 -1.07
N ALA A 321 -24.83 -18.49 -0.47
CA ALA A 321 -24.99 -18.75 0.97
C ALA A 321 -24.09 -19.88 1.53
N PRO A 322 -24.02 -21.08 0.93
CA PRO A 322 -23.24 -22.19 1.50
C PRO A 322 -21.74 -22.06 1.26
N ASN A 323 -21.29 -21.13 0.40
CA ASN A 323 -19.93 -21.11 -0.14
C ASN A 323 -19.17 -19.80 0.08
N LEU A 324 -19.74 -18.83 0.81
CA LEU A 324 -19.07 -17.58 1.19
C LEU A 324 -17.83 -17.84 2.06
N ARG A 325 -17.90 -18.87 2.93
CA ARG A 325 -16.76 -19.32 3.76
C ARG A 325 -15.53 -19.63 2.92
N VAL A 326 -15.67 -20.51 1.93
CA VAL A 326 -14.57 -20.93 1.06
C VAL A 326 -14.06 -19.75 0.22
N LEU A 327 -14.97 -18.87 -0.19
CA LEU A 327 -14.67 -17.69 -0.99
C LEU A 327 -13.75 -16.70 -0.25
N VAL A 328 -13.92 -16.52 1.07
CA VAL A 328 -13.06 -15.63 1.88
C VAL A 328 -11.81 -16.36 2.39
N MET A 329 -11.97 -17.62 2.82
CA MET A 329 -10.89 -18.41 3.41
C MET A 329 -9.74 -18.64 2.42
N VAL A 330 -10.03 -18.99 1.16
CA VAL A 330 -8.99 -19.34 0.18
C VAL A 330 -8.09 -18.14 -0.15
N PRO A 331 -8.61 -16.95 -0.55
CA PRO A 331 -7.77 -15.77 -0.73
C PRO A 331 -6.98 -15.38 0.53
N MET A 332 -7.57 -15.56 1.72
CA MET A 332 -6.88 -15.24 2.98
C MET A 332 -5.66 -16.13 3.21
N ILE A 333 -5.78 -17.44 2.93
CA ILE A 333 -4.67 -18.39 3.03
C ILE A 333 -3.55 -18.02 2.05
N TYR A 334 -3.87 -17.65 0.80
CA TYR A 334 -2.86 -17.21 -0.16
C TYR A 334 -2.21 -15.88 0.22
N ALA A 335 -2.97 -14.93 0.76
CA ALA A 335 -2.42 -13.68 1.27
C ALA A 335 -1.42 -13.93 2.40
N ILE A 336 -1.77 -14.82 3.35
CA ILE A 336 -0.87 -15.28 4.41
C ILE A 336 0.38 -15.95 3.83
N ALA A 337 0.21 -16.82 2.83
CA ALA A 337 1.32 -17.49 2.15
C ALA A 337 2.31 -16.49 1.51
N VAL A 338 1.80 -15.42 0.88
CA VAL A 338 2.62 -14.33 0.31
C VAL A 338 3.34 -13.55 1.42
N VAL A 339 2.64 -13.17 2.49
CA VAL A 339 3.25 -12.45 3.62
C VAL A 339 4.38 -13.27 4.23
N LEU A 340 4.14 -14.56 4.50
CA LEU A 340 5.11 -15.46 5.12
C LEU A 340 6.22 -15.94 4.17
N ALA A 341 6.06 -15.78 2.85
CA ALA A 341 7.13 -15.98 1.89
C ALA A 341 8.15 -14.82 1.90
N ILE A 342 7.69 -13.60 2.18
CA ILE A 342 8.49 -12.37 2.04
C ILE A 342 8.97 -11.81 3.38
N TYR A 343 8.07 -11.68 4.37
CA TYR A 343 8.35 -11.03 5.65
C TYR A 343 9.49 -11.71 6.44
N PRO A 344 9.56 -13.06 6.53
CA PRO A 344 10.65 -13.70 7.26
C PRO A 344 12.03 -13.42 6.69
N LYS A 345 12.15 -13.09 5.39
CA LYS A 345 13.42 -12.68 4.79
C LYS A 345 13.94 -11.34 5.29
N ALA A 346 13.05 -10.48 5.80
CA ALA A 346 13.43 -9.20 6.39
C ALA A 346 13.79 -9.33 7.88
N VAL A 347 13.27 -10.35 8.56
CA VAL A 347 13.42 -10.51 10.02
C VAL A 347 14.47 -11.55 10.39
N TRP A 348 14.53 -12.66 9.66
CA TRP A 348 15.39 -13.80 9.98
C TRP A 348 16.68 -13.75 9.19
N ALA A 349 17.80 -13.67 9.89
CA ALA A 349 19.12 -13.65 9.27
C ALA A 349 19.41 -14.88 8.41
N PHE A 350 18.87 -16.05 8.78
CA PHE A 350 19.06 -17.31 8.05
C PHE A 350 18.11 -17.46 6.84
N ALA A 351 17.11 -16.59 6.68
CA ALA A 351 16.20 -16.57 5.54
C ALA A 351 16.54 -15.46 4.53
N ASP A 352 17.51 -14.62 4.84
CA ASP A 352 17.99 -13.54 3.98
C ASP A 352 19.16 -14.01 3.12
N ILE A 353 18.93 -14.08 1.80
CA ILE A 353 19.96 -14.45 0.83
C ILE A 353 21.17 -13.50 0.83
N HIS A 354 20.99 -12.23 1.21
CA HIS A 354 22.09 -11.25 1.24
C HIS A 354 23.05 -11.50 2.40
N ARG A 355 22.55 -12.07 3.51
CA ARG A 355 23.37 -12.42 4.67
C ARG A 355 24.01 -13.79 4.54
N VAL A 356 23.29 -14.74 3.94
CA VAL A 356 23.73 -16.13 3.80
C VAL A 356 24.64 -16.33 2.59
N GLY A 357 24.48 -15.52 1.52
CA GLY A 357 25.31 -15.58 0.31
C GLY A 357 24.96 -16.71 -0.67
N PHE A 358 24.09 -17.65 -0.27
CA PHE A 358 23.52 -18.71 -1.10
C PHE A 358 22.01 -18.84 -0.80
N ARG A 359 21.28 -19.63 -1.61
CA ARG A 359 19.82 -19.80 -1.44
C ARG A 359 19.48 -20.41 -0.08
N PRO A 360 18.77 -19.69 0.83
CA PRO A 360 18.44 -20.18 2.16
C PRO A 360 17.27 -21.18 2.16
N VAL A 361 17.53 -22.42 1.76
CA VAL A 361 16.50 -23.49 1.69
C VAL A 361 15.82 -23.70 3.04
N ALA A 362 16.59 -23.73 4.13
CA ALA A 362 16.05 -23.85 5.50
C ALA A 362 15.12 -22.68 5.86
N GLY A 363 15.46 -21.46 5.42
CA GLY A 363 14.62 -20.28 5.55
C GLY A 363 13.28 -20.44 4.82
N TYR A 364 13.31 -20.94 3.59
CA TYR A 364 12.10 -21.19 2.81
C TYR A 364 11.21 -22.26 3.45
N CYS A 365 11.80 -23.36 3.91
CA CYS A 365 11.05 -24.42 4.60
C CYS A 365 10.44 -23.93 5.92
N ALA A 366 11.16 -23.10 6.69
CA ALA A 366 10.63 -22.49 7.92
C ALA A 366 9.44 -21.55 7.62
N SER A 367 9.55 -20.72 6.59
CA SER A 367 8.46 -19.89 6.08
C SER A 367 7.24 -20.73 5.66
N GLY A 368 7.46 -21.82 4.92
CA GLY A 368 6.40 -22.74 4.48
C GLY A 368 5.71 -23.41 5.66
N ALA A 369 6.46 -23.88 6.66
CA ALA A 369 5.92 -24.51 7.86
C ALA A 369 5.07 -23.53 8.68
N LEU A 370 5.55 -22.29 8.84
CA LEU A 370 4.81 -21.22 9.49
C LEU A 370 3.52 -20.88 8.73
N ALA A 371 3.55 -20.88 7.39
CA ALA A 371 2.37 -20.64 6.56
C ALA A 371 1.34 -21.76 6.65
N ALA A 372 1.77 -23.02 6.67
CA ALA A 372 0.90 -24.16 6.90
C ALA A 372 0.25 -24.11 8.29
N ALA A 373 1.01 -23.75 9.33
CA ALA A 373 0.48 -23.58 10.69
C ALA A 373 -0.55 -22.44 10.77
N ALA A 374 -0.26 -21.29 10.16
CA ALA A 374 -1.20 -20.17 10.09
C ALA A 374 -2.47 -20.54 9.30
N ALA A 375 -2.33 -21.24 8.18
CA ALA A 375 -3.46 -21.74 7.38
C ALA A 375 -4.30 -22.78 8.13
N PHE A 376 -3.68 -23.62 8.95
CA PHE A 376 -4.37 -24.55 9.84
C PHE A 376 -5.24 -23.79 10.85
N VAL A 377 -4.69 -22.80 11.55
CA VAL A 377 -5.43 -21.97 12.52
C VAL A 377 -6.58 -21.23 11.84
N VAL A 378 -6.34 -20.61 10.68
CA VAL A 378 -7.39 -19.94 9.90
C VAL A 378 -8.49 -20.91 9.50
N SER A 379 -8.14 -22.08 8.99
CA SER A 379 -9.11 -23.09 8.56
C SER A 379 -9.93 -23.59 9.74
N LEU A 380 -9.29 -23.81 10.89
CA LEU A 380 -9.95 -24.22 12.12
C LEU A 380 -10.96 -23.16 12.59
N LEU A 381 -10.54 -21.89 12.67
CA LEU A 381 -11.40 -20.78 13.07
C LEU A 381 -12.59 -20.60 12.12
N PHE A 382 -12.35 -20.64 10.81
CA PHE A 382 -13.42 -20.49 9.82
C PHE A 382 -14.43 -21.63 9.89
N ARG A 383 -13.99 -22.86 10.14
CA ARG A 383 -14.92 -23.99 10.32
C ARG A 383 -15.70 -23.86 11.62
N TYR A 384 -15.01 -23.49 12.68
CA TYR A 384 -15.62 -23.31 13.99
C TYR A 384 -16.72 -22.23 13.97
N VAL A 385 -16.50 -21.13 13.25
CA VAL A 385 -17.45 -20.00 13.18
C VAL A 385 -18.56 -20.20 12.14
N PHE A 386 -18.27 -20.82 10.99
CA PHE A 386 -19.20 -20.80 9.84
C PHE A 386 -19.80 -22.16 9.45
N GLU A 387 -19.37 -23.28 10.04
CA GLU A 387 -19.90 -24.62 9.68
C GLU A 387 -21.16 -25.01 10.47
N TYR A 388 -21.38 -24.40 11.63
CA TYR A 388 -22.53 -24.69 12.49
C TYR A 388 -23.42 -23.44 12.60
N PRO A 389 -24.73 -23.56 12.35
CA PRO A 389 -25.68 -22.47 12.61
C PRO A 389 -25.77 -22.19 14.13
N GLY A 390 -25.64 -20.93 14.53
CA GLY A 390 -25.72 -20.47 15.93
C GLY A 390 -24.80 -19.27 16.22
N ASN A 391 -25.00 -18.62 17.37
CA ASN A 391 -24.13 -17.53 17.81
C ASN A 391 -22.74 -18.07 18.23
N LEU A 392 -21.69 -17.26 18.13
CA LEU A 392 -20.31 -17.62 18.51
C LEU A 392 -20.21 -18.15 19.96
N LEU A 393 -21.07 -17.65 20.85
CA LEU A 393 -21.21 -18.09 22.25
C LEU A 393 -21.91 -19.46 22.38
N GLU A 394 -22.91 -19.75 21.55
CA GLU A 394 -23.54 -21.08 21.49
C GLU A 394 -22.60 -22.13 20.90
N ALA A 395 -21.73 -21.71 19.97
CA ALA A 395 -20.68 -22.57 19.43
C ALA A 395 -19.63 -22.97 20.46
N LEU A 396 -19.30 -22.07 21.39
CA LEU A 396 -18.40 -22.33 22.53
C LEU A 396 -19.03 -23.19 23.63
N GLY A 397 -20.36 -23.17 23.76
CA GLY A 397 -21.09 -23.92 24.79
C GLY A 397 -21.41 -25.38 24.45
N SER A 398 -21.34 -25.79 23.18
CA SER A 398 -21.70 -27.16 22.79
C SER A 398 -20.52 -28.16 22.99
N PRO A 399 -20.65 -29.16 23.86
CA PRO A 399 -19.60 -30.15 24.09
C PRO A 399 -19.36 -31.01 22.83
N GLY A 400 -18.09 -31.29 22.52
CA GLY A 400 -17.69 -32.14 21.39
C GLY A 400 -17.42 -31.40 20.06
N ARG A 401 -17.99 -30.21 19.84
CA ARG A 401 -17.87 -29.46 18.57
C ARG A 401 -16.42 -29.14 18.18
N PHE A 402 -15.57 -28.77 19.14
CA PHE A 402 -14.15 -28.53 18.87
C PHE A 402 -13.44 -29.78 18.37
N ARG A 403 -13.75 -30.95 18.94
CA ARG A 403 -13.14 -32.23 18.55
C ARG A 403 -13.50 -32.59 17.11
N ASP A 404 -14.77 -32.39 16.73
CA ASP A 404 -15.24 -32.66 15.37
C ASP A 404 -14.56 -31.72 14.36
N VAL A 405 -14.57 -30.41 14.64
CA VAL A 405 -13.92 -29.40 13.77
C VAL A 405 -12.42 -29.67 13.63
N PHE A 406 -11.76 -30.03 14.72
CA PHE A 406 -10.34 -30.37 14.74
C PHE A 406 -10.06 -31.63 13.90
N ALA A 407 -10.86 -32.70 14.08
CA ALA A 407 -10.73 -33.94 13.32
C ALA A 407 -10.88 -33.70 11.81
N VAL A 408 -11.93 -33.00 11.36
CA VAL A 408 -12.12 -32.71 9.93
C VAL A 408 -11.04 -31.76 9.38
N THR A 409 -10.45 -30.91 10.23
CA THR A 409 -9.32 -30.05 9.82
C THR A 409 -8.07 -30.89 9.59
N ILE A 410 -7.82 -31.88 10.46
CA ILE A 410 -6.73 -32.86 10.30
C ILE A 410 -6.96 -33.74 9.08
N GLU A 411 -8.17 -34.25 8.84
CA GLU A 411 -8.47 -35.06 7.65
C GLU A 411 -8.18 -34.32 6.33
N ARG A 412 -8.24 -32.99 6.36
CA ARG A 412 -7.95 -32.12 5.22
C ARG A 412 -6.53 -31.56 5.21
N TRP A 413 -5.60 -32.21 5.92
CA TRP A 413 -4.17 -31.86 5.94
C TRP A 413 -3.50 -31.74 4.55
N PRO A 414 -3.91 -32.43 3.47
CA PRO A 414 -3.28 -32.26 2.15
C PRO A 414 -3.37 -30.81 1.64
N TRP A 415 -4.40 -30.06 2.02
CA TRP A 415 -4.50 -28.64 1.69
C TRP A 415 -3.41 -27.79 2.37
N LEU A 416 -2.89 -28.20 3.53
CA LEU A 416 -1.80 -27.51 4.21
C LEU A 416 -0.47 -27.71 3.50
N LEU A 417 -0.25 -28.87 2.87
CA LEU A 417 0.89 -29.10 1.99
C LEU A 417 0.89 -28.14 0.80
N MET A 418 -0.29 -27.86 0.23
CA MET A 418 -0.40 -26.89 -0.85
C MET A 418 0.13 -25.51 -0.43
N VAL A 419 -0.26 -25.04 0.77
CA VAL A 419 0.19 -23.76 1.32
C VAL A 419 1.69 -23.78 1.56
N PHE A 420 2.22 -24.86 2.14
CA PHE A 420 3.65 -25.04 2.38
C PHE A 420 4.45 -24.86 1.08
N PHE A 421 4.13 -25.66 0.06
CA PHE A 421 4.89 -25.64 -1.21
C PHE A 421 4.66 -24.35 -2.00
N ALA A 422 3.46 -23.77 -1.95
CA ALA A 422 3.18 -22.47 -2.55
C ALA A 422 4.05 -21.37 -1.93
N THR A 423 4.14 -21.31 -0.59
CA THR A 423 5.01 -20.36 0.11
C THR A 423 6.48 -20.57 -0.23
N VAL A 424 6.95 -21.81 -0.28
CA VAL A 424 8.33 -22.13 -0.67
C VAL A 424 8.61 -21.68 -2.12
N ALA A 425 7.70 -21.94 -3.06
CA ALA A 425 7.87 -21.54 -4.46
C ALA A 425 7.90 -20.01 -4.63
N ILE A 426 7.04 -19.29 -3.91
CA ILE A 426 7.04 -17.82 -3.89
C ILE A 426 8.35 -17.29 -3.29
N ALA A 427 8.79 -17.84 -2.16
CA ALA A 427 10.05 -17.45 -1.52
C ALA A 427 11.24 -17.74 -2.45
N TRP A 428 11.27 -18.89 -3.10
CA TRP A 428 12.34 -19.29 -4.01
C TRP A 428 12.47 -18.33 -5.20
N THR A 429 11.36 -18.04 -5.89
CA THR A 429 11.34 -17.14 -7.06
C THR A 429 11.62 -15.68 -6.69
N ALA A 430 11.26 -15.26 -5.48
CA ALA A 430 11.59 -13.91 -5.00
C ALA A 430 13.11 -13.66 -4.92
N ASP A 431 13.93 -14.70 -4.72
CA ASP A 431 15.39 -14.57 -4.61
C ASP A 431 16.15 -14.73 -5.93
N ASP A 432 15.46 -14.93 -7.06
CA ASP A 432 16.13 -15.02 -8.36
C ASP A 432 16.83 -13.70 -8.71
N TYR A 433 18.14 -13.74 -8.97
CA TYR A 433 18.98 -12.55 -9.17
C TYR A 433 19.01 -11.59 -7.96
N ALA A 434 18.76 -12.04 -6.73
CA ALA A 434 18.77 -11.19 -5.54
C ALA A 434 20.11 -10.45 -5.35
N ALA A 435 21.25 -11.11 -5.62
CA ALA A 435 22.58 -10.51 -5.51
C ALA A 435 22.83 -9.40 -6.55
N GLU A 436 22.25 -9.50 -7.74
CA GLU A 436 22.46 -8.53 -8.83
C GLU A 436 21.16 -8.22 -9.59
N PRO A 437 20.18 -7.54 -8.98
CA PRO A 437 18.86 -7.38 -9.60
C PRO A 437 18.90 -6.52 -10.86
N ALA A 438 19.95 -5.72 -11.05
CA ALA A 438 20.18 -4.94 -12.26
C ALA A 438 20.49 -5.81 -13.50
N LYS A 439 20.99 -7.05 -13.31
CA LYS A 439 21.27 -8.00 -14.39
C LYS A 439 20.07 -8.91 -14.71
N ALA A 440 18.95 -8.75 -14.00
CA ALA A 440 17.75 -9.55 -14.24
C ALA A 440 17.22 -9.31 -15.67
N PRO A 441 17.11 -10.36 -16.51
CA PRO A 441 16.64 -10.20 -17.88
C PRO A 441 15.14 -9.87 -17.92
N ARG A 442 14.69 -9.17 -18.96
CA ARG A 442 13.28 -8.75 -19.12
C ARG A 442 12.31 -9.94 -19.22
N TRP A 443 12.78 -11.07 -19.75
CA TRP A 443 11.98 -12.31 -19.86
C TRP A 443 11.78 -13.03 -18.54
N LEU A 444 12.58 -12.73 -17.51
CA LEU A 444 12.52 -13.42 -16.21
C LEU A 444 11.16 -13.27 -15.55
N ARG A 445 10.52 -12.11 -15.69
CA ARG A 445 9.17 -11.87 -15.17
C ARG A 445 8.14 -12.83 -15.79
N ALA A 446 8.21 -13.03 -17.11
CA ALA A 446 7.33 -13.96 -17.80
C ALA A 446 7.64 -15.40 -17.40
N ALA A 447 8.93 -15.76 -17.26
CA ALA A 447 9.35 -17.08 -16.81
C ALA A 447 8.88 -17.39 -15.37
N GLU A 448 9.00 -16.45 -14.43
CA GLU A 448 8.49 -16.59 -13.06
C GLU A 448 6.97 -16.73 -13.01
N THR A 449 6.28 -15.97 -13.86
CA THR A 449 4.81 -16.03 -14.00
C THR A 449 4.38 -17.40 -14.49
N VAL A 450 4.97 -17.89 -15.58
CA VAL A 450 4.67 -19.22 -16.14
C VAL A 450 5.08 -20.32 -15.18
N GLY A 451 6.27 -20.22 -14.57
CA GLY A 451 6.79 -21.18 -13.62
C GLY A 451 5.90 -21.33 -12.38
N LEU A 452 5.47 -20.22 -11.76
CA LEU A 452 4.56 -20.26 -10.62
C LEU A 452 3.14 -20.70 -11.01
N ALA A 453 2.65 -20.30 -12.18
CA ALA A 453 1.35 -20.75 -12.68
C ALA A 453 1.31 -22.28 -12.86
N LEU A 454 2.35 -22.86 -13.49
CA LEU A 454 2.48 -24.30 -13.67
C LEU A 454 2.71 -25.02 -12.33
N ALA A 455 3.56 -24.48 -11.45
CA ALA A 455 3.79 -25.05 -10.13
C ALA A 455 2.50 -25.12 -9.31
N PHE A 456 1.67 -24.06 -9.32
CA PHE A 456 0.40 -24.04 -8.60
C PHE A 456 -0.62 -24.99 -9.21
N ALA A 457 -0.69 -25.09 -10.54
CA ALA A 457 -1.55 -26.06 -11.21
C ALA A 457 -1.14 -27.51 -10.90
N LEU A 458 0.16 -27.80 -10.90
CA LEU A 458 0.70 -29.11 -10.55
C LEU A 458 0.44 -29.45 -9.09
N LEU A 459 0.70 -28.52 -8.17
CA LEU A 459 0.39 -28.70 -6.75
C LEU A 459 -1.10 -28.94 -6.54
N GLN A 460 -1.96 -28.18 -7.22
CA GLN A 460 -3.41 -28.38 -7.16
C GLN A 460 -3.82 -29.78 -7.63
N TRP A 461 -3.23 -30.26 -8.72
CA TRP A 461 -3.45 -31.61 -9.23
C TRP A 461 -3.01 -32.68 -8.23
N MET A 462 -1.76 -32.60 -7.75
CA MET A 462 -1.18 -33.57 -6.81
C MET A 462 -1.98 -33.66 -5.51
N ILE A 463 -2.45 -32.52 -4.98
CA ILE A 463 -3.25 -32.51 -3.76
C ILE A 463 -4.63 -33.13 -3.97
N VAL A 464 -5.25 -32.95 -5.14
CA VAL A 464 -6.52 -33.62 -5.43
C VAL A 464 -6.33 -35.14 -5.54
N GLU A 465 -5.29 -35.59 -6.25
CA GLU A 465 -4.96 -37.02 -6.33
C GLU A 465 -4.67 -37.62 -4.94
N LEU A 466 -3.94 -36.90 -4.10
CA LEU A 466 -3.66 -37.32 -2.73
C LEU A 466 -4.94 -37.40 -1.88
N LEU A 467 -5.86 -36.44 -2.04
CA LEU A 467 -7.17 -36.47 -1.35
C LEU A 467 -8.03 -37.66 -1.81
N ILE A 468 -7.97 -38.01 -3.10
CA ILE A 468 -8.67 -39.18 -3.65
C ILE A 468 -8.07 -40.46 -3.07
N ALA A 469 -6.73 -40.58 -3.07
CA ALA A 469 -6.01 -41.73 -2.55
C ALA A 469 -6.26 -41.98 -1.05
N VAL A 470 -6.40 -40.92 -0.26
CA VAL A 470 -6.67 -40.99 1.18
C VAL A 470 -8.18 -41.13 1.50
N GLY A 471 -9.05 -41.13 0.47
CA GLY A 471 -10.50 -41.26 0.66
C GLY A 471 -11.18 -40.02 1.26
N ALA A 472 -10.47 -38.89 1.32
CA ALA A 472 -10.96 -37.62 1.87
C ALA A 472 -11.57 -36.69 0.78
N ALA A 473 -11.57 -37.12 -0.49
CA ALA A 473 -12.11 -36.37 -1.61
C ALA A 473 -13.65 -36.45 -1.70
N PRO A 474 -14.36 -35.30 -1.75
CA PRO A 474 -15.78 -35.28 -2.02
C PRO A 474 -16.10 -35.85 -3.42
N PRO A 475 -17.24 -36.54 -3.63
CA PRO A 475 -17.61 -37.15 -4.92
C PRO A 475 -17.66 -36.18 -6.10
N ARG A 476 -17.91 -34.89 -5.83
CA ARG A 476 -18.01 -33.82 -6.83
C ARG A 476 -16.66 -33.18 -7.19
N MET A 477 -15.57 -33.60 -6.55
CA MET A 477 -14.25 -32.97 -6.71
C MET A 477 -13.56 -33.39 -8.02
N SER A 478 -13.66 -34.67 -8.41
CA SER A 478 -13.06 -35.21 -9.64
C SER A 478 -13.55 -34.48 -10.91
N ALA A 479 -14.85 -34.21 -10.99
CA ALA A 479 -15.44 -33.46 -12.10
C ALA A 479 -15.01 -31.98 -12.17
N ARG A 480 -14.45 -31.43 -11.07
CA ARG A 480 -14.03 -30.01 -10.97
C ARG A 480 -12.52 -29.83 -11.03
N VAL A 481 -11.74 -30.89 -11.21
CA VAL A 481 -10.27 -30.80 -11.35
C VAL A 481 -9.84 -29.79 -12.40
N PRO A 482 -10.41 -29.74 -13.63
CA PRO A 482 -9.98 -28.79 -14.65
C PRO A 482 -10.20 -27.33 -14.23
N THR A 483 -11.34 -27.03 -13.60
CA THR A 483 -11.65 -25.67 -13.14
C THR A 483 -10.80 -25.28 -11.94
N MET A 484 -10.54 -26.22 -11.02
CA MET A 484 -9.63 -26.01 -9.88
C MET A 484 -8.20 -25.76 -10.36
N ALA A 485 -7.69 -26.56 -11.29
CA ALA A 485 -6.37 -26.35 -11.89
C ALA A 485 -6.27 -25.01 -12.63
N ALA A 486 -7.30 -24.64 -13.42
CA ALA A 486 -7.34 -23.35 -14.10
C ALA A 486 -7.34 -22.17 -13.12
N THR A 487 -8.10 -22.27 -12.02
CA THR A 487 -8.07 -21.22 -10.97
C THR A 487 -6.70 -21.13 -10.30
N SER A 488 -6.07 -22.25 -9.97
CA SER A 488 -4.74 -22.27 -9.35
C SER A 488 -3.65 -21.76 -10.31
N LEU A 489 -3.77 -22.02 -11.61
CA LEU A 489 -2.91 -21.47 -12.65
C LEU A 489 -3.00 -19.94 -12.68
N LEU A 490 -4.22 -19.39 -12.65
CA LEU A 490 -4.44 -17.94 -12.67
C LEU A 490 -3.93 -17.26 -11.39
N ILE A 491 -4.11 -17.92 -10.23
CA ILE A 491 -3.57 -17.47 -8.95
C ILE A 491 -2.03 -17.46 -9.00
N GLY A 492 -1.41 -18.55 -9.42
CA GLY A 492 0.05 -18.67 -9.55
C GLY A 492 0.63 -17.65 -10.53
N ALA A 493 -0.05 -17.40 -11.67
CA ALA A 493 0.33 -16.37 -12.63
C ALA A 493 0.26 -14.96 -12.02
N THR A 494 -0.81 -14.66 -11.28
CA THR A 494 -0.98 -13.35 -10.62
C THR A 494 0.13 -13.13 -9.59
N ILE A 495 0.38 -14.13 -8.74
CA ILE A 495 1.44 -14.05 -7.73
C ILE A 495 2.81 -13.92 -8.39
N GLY A 496 3.12 -14.72 -9.41
CA GLY A 496 4.40 -14.69 -10.10
C GLY A 496 4.66 -13.43 -10.91
N TRP A 497 3.61 -12.77 -11.41
CA TRP A 497 3.75 -11.51 -12.13
C TRP A 497 4.07 -10.32 -11.22
N PHE A 498 3.55 -10.34 -9.99
CA PHE A 498 3.65 -9.21 -9.06
C PHE A 498 4.71 -9.43 -7.96
N VAL A 499 4.65 -10.54 -7.22
CA VAL A 499 5.39 -10.69 -5.95
C VAL A 499 6.90 -10.72 -6.14
N PRO A 500 7.50 -11.61 -6.97
CA PRO A 500 8.96 -11.68 -7.12
C PRO A 500 9.56 -10.39 -7.71
N HIS A 501 8.88 -9.81 -8.69
CA HIS A 501 9.34 -8.57 -9.33
C HIS A 501 9.33 -7.37 -8.36
N LEU A 502 8.26 -7.21 -7.57
CA LEU A 502 8.13 -6.13 -6.61
C LEU A 502 9.14 -6.25 -5.46
N TYR A 503 9.41 -7.48 -5.00
CA TYR A 503 10.43 -7.77 -4.00
C TYR A 503 11.82 -7.33 -4.49
N ARG A 504 12.26 -7.83 -5.66
CA ARG A 504 13.61 -7.58 -6.18
C ARG A 504 13.89 -6.15 -6.55
N ARG A 505 12.90 -5.45 -7.11
CA ARG A 505 13.04 -4.02 -7.43
C ARG A 505 13.38 -3.17 -6.20
N LYS A 506 13.07 -3.65 -5.00
CA LYS A 506 13.35 -2.98 -3.73
C LYS A 506 14.55 -3.54 -2.99
N ALA A 507 14.82 -4.84 -3.13
CA ALA A 507 16.00 -5.48 -2.55
C ALA A 507 17.31 -5.06 -3.24
N ALA A 508 17.27 -4.57 -4.49
CA ALA A 508 18.45 -4.16 -5.25
C ALA A 508 19.29 -3.07 -4.55
N PRO A 509 20.53 -3.36 -4.12
CA PRO A 509 21.49 -2.31 -3.81
C PRO A 509 21.82 -1.57 -5.11
N ARG A 510 21.78 -0.24 -5.10
CA ARG A 510 22.28 0.54 -6.23
C ARG A 510 23.79 0.72 -6.11
N PRO A 511 24.54 0.66 -7.23
CA PRO A 511 25.96 0.98 -7.23
C PRO A 511 26.15 2.39 -6.66
N ALA A 512 27.16 2.54 -5.80
CA ALA A 512 27.54 3.82 -5.25
C ALA A 512 27.64 4.83 -6.40
N ALA A 513 26.92 5.95 -6.29
CA ALA A 513 27.09 7.04 -7.24
C ALA A 513 28.57 7.41 -7.21
N ALA A 514 29.21 7.46 -8.38
CA ALA A 514 30.57 7.97 -8.51
C ALA A 514 30.65 9.29 -7.73
N THR A 515 31.53 9.33 -6.73
CA THR A 515 31.88 10.55 -6.00
C THR A 515 32.39 11.54 -7.03
N VAL A 516 31.51 12.41 -7.51
CA VAL A 516 31.92 13.60 -8.25
C VAL A 516 32.57 14.50 -7.21
N PRO A 517 33.87 14.82 -7.33
CA PRO A 517 34.55 15.62 -6.33
C PRO A 517 33.83 16.96 -6.18
N ALA A 518 33.45 17.29 -4.94
CA ALA A 518 32.99 18.63 -4.61
C ALA A 518 34.15 19.60 -4.92
N VAL A 519 33.89 20.63 -5.72
CA VAL A 519 34.85 21.70 -5.92
C VAL A 519 34.99 22.41 -4.57
N GLN A 520 36.13 22.25 -3.92
CA GLN A 520 36.56 23.18 -2.88
C GLN A 520 36.83 24.51 -3.60
N PRO A 521 36.13 25.61 -3.27
CA PRO A 521 36.55 26.91 -3.77
C PRO A 521 37.94 27.20 -3.21
N ALA A 522 38.84 27.62 -4.10
CA ALA A 522 40.21 27.98 -3.74
C ALA A 522 40.20 29.03 -2.62
N VAL A 523 41.05 28.78 -1.61
CA VAL A 523 41.31 29.66 -0.45
C VAL A 523 41.77 31.04 -0.90
#